data_AF-A0A0F9ASD1-F1
#
_entry.id   AF-A0A0F9ASD1-F1
#
_cell.length_a   1.000
_cell.length_b   1.000
_cell.length_c   1.000
_cell.angle_alpha   90.00
_cell.angle_beta   90.00
_cell.angle_gamma   90.00
#
_symmetry.space_group_name_H-M   'P 1'
#
loop_
_entity.id
_entity.type
_entity.pdbx_description
1 polymer ?
#
loop_
_entity_poly.entity_id
_entity_poly.type
_entity_poly.pdbx_seq_one_letter_code
_entity_poly.pdbx_strand_id
1 'polypeptide(L)'
;MEIPILLGANPKTANPVEWIPVRFDRWFVRVEGLVDSELTLCSNEPSFTDISILNGQVFNGQCLVRVRFDKRGTEKAITVFVVEEKEHHDKIN
;
A
#
# COMPACT_ATOMS: atom_id res chain seq x y z
N MET A 1 1.66 -8.70 -10.66
CA MET A 1 2.27 -9.35 -9.47
C MET A 1 1.87 -8.53 -8.26
N GLU A 2 1.88 -9.06 -7.04
CA GLU A 2 1.68 -8.23 -5.84
C GLU A 2 2.74 -8.52 -4.78
N ILE A 3 3.03 -7.51 -3.96
CA ILE A 3 3.98 -7.54 -2.86
C ILE A 3 3.22 -7.07 -1.60
N PRO A 4 3.10 -7.89 -0.55
CA PRO A 4 2.53 -7.43 0.71
C PRO A 4 3.51 -6.46 1.38
N ILE A 5 3.04 -5.25 1.68
CA ILE A 5 3.81 -4.26 2.46
C ILE A 5 3.39 -4.23 3.93
N LEU A 6 2.18 -4.72 4.22
CA LEU A 6 1.67 -4.98 5.56
C LEU A 6 0.73 -6.18 5.46
N LEU A 7 0.89 -7.21 6.30
CA LEU A 7 0.11 -8.45 6.18
C LEU A 7 -0.62 -8.79 7.48
N GLY A 8 -1.94 -8.84 7.45
CA GLY A 8 -2.77 -9.27 8.58
C GLY A 8 -2.50 -8.51 9.88
N ALA A 9 -2.07 -7.25 9.78
CA ALA A 9 -1.57 -6.49 10.90
C ALA A 9 -2.71 -6.00 11.79
N ASN A 10 -2.67 -6.38 13.06
CA ASN A 10 -3.60 -5.84 14.05
C ASN A 10 -3.15 -4.40 14.41
N PRO A 11 -3.97 -3.37 14.15
CA PRO A 11 -3.61 -1.98 14.43
C PRO A 11 -3.28 -1.70 15.89
N LYS A 12 -3.74 -2.52 16.85
CA LYS A 12 -3.44 -2.30 18.27
C LYS A 12 -2.01 -2.69 18.64
N THR A 13 -1.40 -3.62 17.90
CA THR A 13 -0.10 -4.21 18.26
C THR A 13 0.95 -4.07 17.16
N ALA A 14 0.55 -3.81 15.92
CA ALA A 14 1.46 -3.72 14.79
C ALA A 14 2.38 -2.49 14.88
N ASN A 15 3.66 -2.67 14.60
CA ASN A 15 4.61 -1.59 14.49
C ASN A 15 5.46 -1.74 13.21
N PRO A 16 4.89 -1.48 12.04
CA PRO A 16 5.61 -1.59 10.78
C PRO A 16 6.71 -0.53 10.71
N VAL A 17 7.96 -0.97 10.61
CA VAL A 17 9.14 -0.10 10.49
C VAL A 17 10.00 -0.42 9.27
N GLU A 18 9.69 -1.54 8.59
CA GLU A 18 10.45 -2.04 7.46
C GLU A 18 10.12 -1.27 6.18
N TRP A 19 11.17 -1.00 5.39
CA TRP A 19 11.06 -0.45 4.05
C TRP A 19 11.06 -1.58 3.03
N ILE A 20 10.02 -1.64 2.21
CA ILE A 20 9.81 -2.69 1.21
C ILE A 20 10.13 -2.14 -0.17
N PRO A 21 11.01 -2.82 -0.95
CA PRO A 21 11.32 -2.40 -2.32
C PRO A 21 10.19 -2.75 -3.28
N VAL A 22 9.68 -1.73 -3.97
CA VAL A 22 8.79 -1.88 -5.13
C VAL A 22 9.63 -1.79 -6.40
N ARG A 23 9.63 -2.86 -7.19
CA ARG A 23 10.41 -2.96 -8.43
C ARG A 23 9.56 -2.88 -9.71
N PHE A 24 8.30 -2.45 -9.56
CA PHE A 24 7.38 -2.29 -10.68
C PHE A 24 7.53 -0.90 -11.29
N ASP A 25 7.46 -0.83 -12.61
CA ASP A 25 7.49 0.45 -13.32
C ASP A 25 6.15 1.20 -13.15
N ARG A 26 5.04 0.47 -13.03
CA ARG A 26 3.71 0.99 -12.72
C ARG A 26 3.02 0.11 -11.69
N TRP A 27 2.42 0.71 -10.67
CA TRP A 27 1.79 -0.03 -9.58
C TRP A 27 0.75 0.80 -8.83
N PHE A 28 -0.14 0.16 -8.09
CA PHE A 28 -1.10 0.83 -7.22
C PHE A 28 -1.13 0.17 -5.84
N VAL A 29 -1.70 0.87 -4.86
CA VAL A 29 -1.92 0.31 -3.52
C VAL A 29 -3.31 -0.29 -3.43
N ARG A 30 -3.39 -1.47 -2.82
CA ARG A 30 -4.64 -2.13 -2.45
C ARG A 30 -4.68 -2.35 -0.95
N VAL A 31 -5.73 -1.89 -0.30
CA VAL A 31 -5.94 -2.04 1.14
C VAL A 31 -7.12 -2.94 1.42
N GLU A 32 -6.93 -3.89 2.33
CA GLU A 32 -7.98 -4.79 2.81
C GLU A 32 -8.15 -4.67 4.32
N GLY A 33 -9.42 -4.67 4.77
CA GLY A 33 -9.76 -4.69 6.19
C GLY A 33 -9.65 -3.34 6.92
N LEU A 34 -9.39 -2.24 6.20
CA LEU A 34 -9.39 -0.88 6.77
C LEU A 34 -10.83 -0.41 7.07
N VAL A 35 -11.06 0.06 8.30
CA VAL A 35 -12.35 0.56 8.78
C VAL A 35 -12.20 1.98 9.34
N ASP A 36 -11.33 2.18 10.33
CA ASP A 36 -11.20 3.43 11.09
C ASP A 36 -9.76 3.77 11.54
N SER A 37 -8.77 2.94 11.19
CA SER A 37 -7.36 3.37 11.21
C SER A 37 -7.08 4.48 10.20
N GLU A 38 -6.09 5.32 10.50
CA GLU A 38 -5.52 6.27 9.55
C GLU A 38 -4.09 5.80 9.24
N LEU A 39 -3.81 5.60 7.95
CA LEU A 39 -2.56 5.04 7.46
C LEU A 39 -1.92 5.99 6.46
N THR A 40 -0.60 6.15 6.53
CA THR A 40 0.18 6.84 5.52
C THR A 40 1.12 5.88 4.81
N LEU A 41 1.16 5.94 3.48
CA LEU A 41 2.24 5.35 2.70
C LEU A 41 3.39 6.35 2.67
N CYS A 42 4.51 5.99 3.28
CA CYS A 42 5.76 6.73 3.13
C CYS A 42 6.53 6.12 1.96
N SER A 43 7.10 6.96 1.08
CA SER A 43 8.13 6.53 0.14
C SER A 43 9.49 7.15 0.50
N ASN A 44 10.58 6.60 -0.04
CA ASN A 44 11.90 7.22 0.04
C ASN A 44 12.12 8.36 -0.97
N GLU A 45 11.18 8.52 -1.90
CA GLU A 45 11.03 9.75 -2.67
C GLU A 45 10.18 10.75 -1.85
N PRO A 46 10.20 12.06 -2.16
CA PRO A 46 9.33 13.01 -1.50
C PRO A 46 7.87 12.78 -1.93
N SER A 47 7.22 11.75 -1.37
CA SER A 47 5.79 11.52 -1.47
C SER A 47 5.25 10.89 -0.19
N PHE A 48 4.30 11.57 0.43
CA PHE A 48 3.54 11.09 1.59
C PHE A 48 2.07 11.32 1.30
N THR A 49 1.29 10.25 1.31
CA THR A 49 -0.16 10.35 1.08
C THR A 49 -0.89 9.31 1.93
N ASP A 50 -2.07 9.69 2.42
CA ASP A 50 -2.99 8.81 3.13
C ASP A 50 -3.40 7.63 2.25
N ILE A 51 -3.23 6.41 2.74
CA ILE A 51 -3.49 5.19 1.96
C ILE A 51 -4.97 5.04 1.59
N SER A 52 -5.89 5.54 2.44
CA SER A 52 -7.32 5.51 2.14
C SER A 52 -7.66 6.25 0.85
N ILE A 53 -6.90 7.30 0.53
CA ILE A 53 -7.04 8.10 -0.70
C ILE A 53 -6.36 7.41 -1.89
N LEU A 54 -5.29 6.65 -1.65
CA LEU A 54 -4.47 6.03 -2.69
C LEU A 54 -5.00 4.69 -3.20
N ASN A 55 -6.05 4.13 -2.61
CA ASN A 55 -6.56 2.82 -3.00
C ASN A 55 -6.99 2.83 -4.48
N GLY A 56 -6.25 2.12 -5.34
CA GLY A 56 -6.45 2.10 -6.79
C GLY A 56 -5.78 3.24 -7.58
N GLN A 57 -5.09 4.17 -6.93
CA GLN A 57 -4.28 5.19 -7.63
C GLN A 57 -2.98 4.57 -8.16
N VAL A 58 -2.66 4.85 -9.42
CA VAL A 58 -1.44 4.38 -10.09
C VAL A 58 -0.26 5.30 -9.79
N PHE A 59 0.87 4.68 -9.45
CA PHE A 59 2.18 5.25 -9.25
C PHE A 59 3.14 4.77 -10.32
N ASN A 60 4.15 5.59 -10.62
CA ASN A 60 5.19 5.27 -11.59
C ASN A 60 6.54 5.17 -10.88
N GLY A 61 7.37 4.23 -11.34
CA GLY A 61 8.75 4.07 -10.90
C GLY A 61 8.94 3.18 -9.68
N GLN A 62 10.18 2.71 -9.58
CA GLN A 62 10.65 1.85 -8.51
C GLN A 62 11.04 2.70 -7.29
N CYS A 63 10.63 2.30 -6.10
CA CYS A 63 10.94 3.03 -4.86
C CYS A 63 10.93 2.09 -3.65
N LEU A 64 11.32 2.63 -2.48
CA LEU A 64 11.11 1.97 -1.20
C LEU A 64 9.86 2.56 -0.57
N VAL A 65 8.97 1.70 -0.07
CA VAL A 65 7.76 2.14 0.63
C VAL A 65 7.65 1.51 2.01
N ARG A 66 6.95 2.18 2.91
CA ARG A 66 6.51 1.61 4.19
C ARG A 66 5.16 2.15 4.58
N VAL A 67 4.42 1.38 5.38
CA VAL A 67 3.17 1.82 5.99
C VAL A 67 3.45 2.39 7.38
N ARG A 68 2.81 3.50 7.72
CA ARG A 68 2.77 4.03 9.07
C ARG A 68 1.32 4.10 9.55
N PHE A 69 1.09 3.70 10.79
CA PHE A 69 -0.16 3.98 11.50
C PHE A 69 -0.08 5.38 12.11
N ASP A 70 -0.87 6.31 11.59
CA ASP A 70 -1.03 7.64 12.19
C ASP A 70 -2.10 7.60 13.29
N LYS A 71 -3.14 6.80 13.06
CA LYS A 71 -4.18 6.47 14.06
C LYS A 71 -4.51 4.99 14.00
N ARG A 72 -4.69 4.39 15.17
CA ARG A 72 -5.00 2.97 15.34
C ARG A 72 -6.49 2.81 15.59
N GLY A 73 -7.15 2.11 14.67
CA GLY A 73 -8.57 1.81 14.70
C GLY A 73 -8.93 0.54 15.46
N THR A 74 -10.12 0.03 15.17
CA THR A 74 -10.77 -1.11 15.82
C THR A 74 -10.73 -2.38 14.96
N GLU A 75 -10.28 -2.29 13.72
CA GLU A 75 -10.23 -3.45 12.83
C GLU A 75 -9.33 -4.58 13.37
N LYS A 76 -9.72 -5.82 13.09
CA LYS A 76 -9.00 -7.01 13.62
C LYS A 76 -7.63 -7.19 12.95
N ALA A 77 -7.57 -6.90 11.65
CA ALA A 77 -6.40 -7.05 10.82
C ALA A 77 -6.52 -6.15 9.59
N ILE A 78 -5.41 -5.53 9.20
CA ILE A 78 -5.25 -4.76 7.97
C ILE A 78 -4.16 -5.42 7.13
N THR A 79 -4.43 -5.53 5.84
CA THR A 79 -3.43 -5.93 4.85
C THR A 79 -3.30 -4.84 3.80
N VAL A 80 -2.06 -4.50 3.44
CA VAL A 80 -1.75 -3.53 2.39
C VAL A 80 -0.82 -4.19 1.39
N PHE A 81 -1.20 -4.11 0.11
CA PHE A 81 -0.42 -4.64 -1.00
C PHE A 81 0.01 -3.51 -1.92
N VAL A 82 1.19 -3.69 -2.50
CA VAL A 82 1.56 -3.04 -3.76
C VAL A 82 1.27 -4.01 -4.89
N VAL A 83 0.47 -3.59 -5.85
CA VAL A 83 0.05 -4.41 -6.98
C VAL A 83 0.62 -3.80 -8.25
N GLU A 84 1.41 -4.58 -9.00
CA GLU A 84 1.88 -4.22 -10.33
C GLU A 84 0.70 -3.95 -11.25
N GLU A 85 0.66 -2.77 -11.85
CA GLU A 85 -0.30 -2.45 -12.89
C GLU A 85 0.24 -3.03 -14.19
N LYS A 86 -0.42 -4.07 -14.70
CA LYS A 86 -0.19 -4.55 -16.05
C LYS A 86 -1.18 -3.82 -16.94
N GLU A 87 -0.70 -3.13 -17.97
CA GLU A 87 -1.58 -2.64 -19.02
C GLU A 87 -2.38 -3.84 -19.54
N HIS A 88 -3.69 -3.80 -19.37
CA HIS A 88 -4.59 -4.63 -20.15
C HIS A 88 -4.49 -4.11 -21.59
N HIS A 89 -3.57 -4.68 -22.36
CA HIS A 89 -3.75 -4.76 -23.81
C HIS A 89 -4.96 -5.66 -24.05
N ASP A 90 -6.16 -5.11 -23.89
CA ASP A 90 -7.35 -5.70 -24.46
C ASP A 90 -7.13 -5.71 -25.96
N LYS A 91 -6.81 -6.90 -26.47
CA LYS A 91 -6.78 -7.19 -27.90
C LYS A 91 -8.19 -6.93 -28.42
N ILE A 92 -8.36 -5.78 -29.07
CA ILE A 92 -9.43 -5.56 -30.03
C ILE A 92 -9.23 -6.63 -31.12
N ASN A 93 -10.12 -7.60 -31.17
CA ASN A 93 -10.36 -8.46 -32.32
C ASN A 93 -11.76 -8.17 -32.84
#